data_AF-A0A9P8EYF8-F1
#
_entry.id   AF-A0A9P8EYF8-F1
#
_cell.length_a   1.000
_cell.length_b   1.000
_cell.length_c   1.000
_cell.angle_alpha   90.00
_cell.angle_beta   90.00
_cell.angle_gamma   90.00
#
_symmetry.space_group_name_H-M   'P 1'
#
loop_
_entity.id
_entity.type
_entity.pdbx_description
1 polymer ?
#
loop_
_entity_poly.entity_id
_entity_poly.type
_entity_poly.pdbx_seq_one_letter_code
_entity_poly.pdbx_strand_id
1 'polypeptide(L)'
;QSFKNSIDDIQSFIKDNDLQPVLRANYTRTAFQIPGDDRVRISIDTNLAFIREDAIDADRPCRDPEDWHRRDIDDAEMEWPFKSIRKGELATFPHAVLEIKVKNDKDYEWIDDLMNSHLVKEAPKFSKFVHGVASLFEDNVNTFPFWLSTLEEDIRQDPETAFEKEQAKKQKQQEDELAVGSLMKSKSHSSYKPGGLSPVGSPTDKTGSYLDRRASRQSAMKA
;
A
#
# COMPACT_ATOMS: atom_id res chain seq x y z
N GLN A 1 14.75 27.04 -21.93
CA GLN A 1 15.96 27.01 -21.06
C GLN A 1 15.91 25.89 -20.03
N SER A 2 14.88 25.80 -19.17
CA SER A 2 14.78 24.74 -18.14
C SER A 2 14.90 23.31 -18.68
N PHE A 3 14.18 22.99 -19.76
CA PHE A 3 14.24 21.66 -20.37
C PHE A 3 15.62 21.27 -20.92
N LYS A 4 16.36 22.24 -21.48
CA LYS A 4 17.73 22.01 -21.95
C LYS A 4 18.64 21.63 -20.78
N ASN A 5 18.56 22.39 -19.69
CA ASN A 5 19.36 22.12 -18.49
C ASN A 5 19.05 20.72 -17.94
N SER A 6 17.77 20.31 -17.87
CA SER A 6 17.42 18.95 -17.41
C SER A 6 17.99 17.83 -18.27
N ILE A 7 18.05 18.03 -19.60
CA ILE A 7 18.68 17.05 -20.51
C ILE A 7 20.19 17.00 -20.25
N ASP A 8 20.84 18.16 -20.18
CA ASP A 8 22.28 18.26 -19.95
C ASP A 8 22.66 17.61 -18.59
N ASP A 9 21.84 17.82 -17.56
CA ASP A 9 22.01 17.23 -16.23
C ASP A 9 21.88 15.70 -16.26
N ILE A 10 20.84 15.15 -16.89
CA ILE A 10 20.64 13.70 -17.00
C ILE A 10 21.77 13.06 -17.81
N GLN A 11 22.14 13.68 -18.94
CA GLN A 11 23.18 13.13 -19.81
C GLN A 11 24.55 13.14 -19.12
N SER A 12 24.86 14.21 -18.38
CA SER A 12 26.09 14.29 -17.59
C SER A 12 26.06 13.25 -16.47
N PHE A 13 24.96 13.12 -15.74
CA PHE A 13 24.82 12.12 -14.67
C PHE A 13 25.01 10.68 -15.17
N ILE A 14 24.49 10.33 -16.34
CA ILE A 14 24.70 9.02 -16.97
C ILE A 14 26.18 8.80 -17.28
N LYS A 15 26.85 9.77 -17.91
CA LYS A 15 28.26 9.67 -18.29
C LYS A 15 29.20 9.64 -17.09
N ASP A 16 28.95 10.51 -16.12
CA ASP A 16 29.80 10.70 -14.94
C ASP A 16 29.76 9.49 -14.00
N ASN A 17 28.64 8.75 -14.00
CA ASN A 17 28.44 7.56 -13.15
C ASN A 17 28.41 6.25 -13.93
N ASP A 18 28.73 6.27 -15.23
CA ASP A 18 28.74 5.09 -16.12
C ASP A 18 27.45 4.26 -16.02
N LEU A 19 26.30 4.95 -16.06
CA LEU A 19 25.00 4.30 -15.89
C LEU A 19 24.59 3.53 -17.14
N GLN A 20 24.03 2.34 -16.92
CA GLN A 20 23.47 1.49 -17.97
C GLN A 20 22.08 0.96 -17.55
N PRO A 21 21.25 0.51 -18.51
CA PRO A 21 20.06 -0.27 -18.17
C PRO A 21 20.44 -1.54 -17.42
N VAL A 22 19.74 -1.82 -16.32
CA VAL A 22 20.01 -2.96 -15.42
C VAL A 22 18.74 -3.76 -15.12
N LEU A 23 17.63 -3.07 -14.86
CA LEU A 23 16.40 -3.67 -14.39
C LEU A 23 15.20 -3.02 -15.08
N ARG A 24 14.33 -3.84 -15.66
CA ARG A 24 13.00 -3.46 -16.14
C ARG A 24 11.95 -3.82 -15.09
N ALA A 25 11.05 -2.89 -14.78
CA ALA A 25 9.85 -3.16 -14.01
C ALA A 25 8.63 -3.00 -14.93
N ASN A 26 7.96 -4.11 -15.24
CA ASN A 26 6.79 -4.14 -16.11
C ASN A 26 5.52 -4.37 -15.26
N TYR A 27 4.44 -3.63 -15.55
CA TYR A 27 3.16 -3.75 -14.85
C TYR A 27 2.03 -3.12 -15.67
N THR A 28 0.79 -3.51 -15.36
CA THR A 28 -0.41 -2.86 -15.87
C THR A 28 -0.92 -1.85 -14.83
N ARG A 29 -1.07 -0.58 -15.21
CA ARG A 29 -1.51 0.49 -14.30
C ARG A 29 -2.95 0.91 -14.56
N THR A 30 -3.77 0.84 -13.51
CA THR A 30 -5.07 1.51 -13.45
C THR A 30 -4.93 2.78 -12.62
N ALA A 31 -5.30 3.94 -13.17
CA ALA A 31 -5.20 5.23 -12.49
C ALA A 31 -6.59 5.83 -12.25
N PHE A 32 -6.80 6.36 -11.04
CA PHE A 32 -8.03 7.04 -10.63
C PHE A 32 -7.70 8.48 -10.24
N GLN A 33 -8.31 9.43 -10.94
CA GLN A 33 -8.20 10.84 -10.65
C GLN A 33 -9.44 11.57 -11.17
N ILE A 34 -9.94 12.53 -10.40
CA ILE A 34 -11.03 13.40 -10.84
C ILE A 34 -10.45 14.48 -11.77
N PRO A 35 -10.99 14.68 -12.98
CA PRO A 35 -10.50 15.72 -13.89
C PRO A 35 -10.54 17.12 -13.25
N GLY A 36 -9.42 17.84 -13.31
CA GLY A 36 -9.29 19.18 -12.71
C GLY A 36 -9.10 19.19 -11.19
N ASP A 37 -9.03 18.03 -10.54
CA ASP A 37 -8.82 17.88 -9.11
C ASP A 37 -7.53 17.07 -8.85
N ASP A 38 -6.57 17.70 -8.18
CA ASP A 38 -5.28 17.11 -7.84
C ASP A 38 -5.14 16.79 -6.35
N ARG A 39 -6.25 16.82 -5.59
CA ARG A 39 -6.24 16.55 -4.15
C ARG A 39 -5.89 15.11 -3.82
N VAL A 40 -6.44 14.16 -4.58
CA VAL A 40 -6.19 12.73 -4.41
C VAL A 40 -5.97 12.09 -5.77
N ARG A 41 -4.88 11.32 -5.90
CA ARG A 41 -4.60 10.48 -7.06
C ARG A 41 -4.27 9.08 -6.60
N ILE A 42 -4.95 8.09 -7.17
CA ILE A 42 -4.72 6.68 -6.87
C ILE A 42 -4.19 5.98 -8.11
N SER A 43 -3.24 5.06 -7.93
CA SER A 43 -2.89 4.08 -8.95
C SER A 43 -2.77 2.69 -8.36
N ILE A 44 -3.23 1.70 -9.12
CA ILE A 44 -3.07 0.27 -8.83
C ILE A 44 -2.24 -0.35 -9.94
N ASP A 45 -1.10 -0.92 -9.58
CA ASP A 45 -0.24 -1.66 -10.49
C ASP A 45 -0.43 -3.16 -10.28
N THR A 46 -0.89 -3.86 -11.32
CA THR A 46 -1.08 -5.32 -11.35
C THR A 46 -0.08 -5.97 -12.31
N ASN A 47 0.02 -7.30 -12.28
CA ASN A 47 0.91 -8.08 -13.15
C ASN A 47 2.38 -7.61 -13.06
N LEU A 48 2.81 -7.21 -11.86
CA LEU A 48 4.14 -6.64 -11.66
C LEU A 48 5.21 -7.72 -11.82
N ALA A 49 6.13 -7.50 -12.75
CA ALA A 49 7.27 -8.35 -13.01
C ALA A 49 8.54 -7.51 -13.14
N PHE A 50 9.63 -8.08 -12.67
CA PHE A 50 10.97 -7.54 -12.74
C PHE A 50 11.80 -8.40 -13.69
N ILE A 51 12.51 -7.76 -14.62
CA ILE A 51 13.29 -8.44 -15.64
C ILE A 51 14.70 -7.87 -15.69
N ARG A 52 15.71 -8.73 -15.77
CA ARG A 52 17.11 -8.32 -15.97
C ARG A 52 17.30 -7.72 -17.36
N GLU A 53 17.86 -6.52 -17.38
CA GLU A 53 18.24 -5.72 -18.56
C GLU A 53 19.75 -5.40 -18.57
N ASP A 54 20.51 -5.98 -17.65
CA ASP A 54 21.91 -5.63 -17.48
C ASP A 54 22.83 -6.27 -18.52
N ALA A 55 24.00 -5.66 -18.70
CA ALA A 55 25.13 -6.23 -19.40
C ALA A 55 26.33 -6.41 -18.44
N ILE A 56 26.07 -6.81 -17.18
CA ILE A 56 27.12 -6.95 -16.16
C ILE A 56 28.00 -8.18 -16.42
N ASP A 57 27.40 -9.30 -16.83
CA ASP A 57 28.16 -10.48 -17.31
C ASP A 57 28.60 -10.24 -18.76
N ALA A 58 29.86 -9.87 -18.96
CA ALA A 58 30.42 -9.59 -20.29
C ALA A 58 30.48 -10.82 -21.21
N ASP A 59 30.54 -12.03 -20.65
CA ASP A 59 30.59 -13.26 -21.45
C ASP A 59 29.19 -13.66 -21.92
N ARG A 60 28.16 -13.35 -21.13
CA ARG A 60 26.75 -13.70 -21.39
C ARG A 60 25.80 -12.58 -20.95
N PRO A 61 25.80 -11.43 -21.64
CA PRO A 61 24.98 -10.31 -21.22
C PRO A 61 23.49 -10.59 -21.47
N CYS A 62 22.62 -10.11 -20.58
CA CYS A 62 21.16 -10.24 -20.76
C CYS A 62 20.63 -9.30 -21.85
N ARG A 63 21.30 -8.17 -22.06
CA ARG A 63 21.01 -7.15 -23.07
C ARG A 63 22.25 -6.90 -23.92
N ASP A 64 22.08 -6.60 -25.20
CA ASP A 64 23.18 -6.06 -26.03
C ASP A 64 23.73 -4.77 -25.37
N PRO A 65 25.04 -4.70 -25.02
CA PRO A 65 25.61 -3.53 -24.35
C PRO A 65 25.36 -2.20 -25.08
N GLU A 66 25.25 -2.24 -26.41
CA GLU A 66 25.05 -1.05 -27.27
C GLU A 66 23.57 -0.66 -27.44
N ASP A 67 22.64 -1.49 -26.96
CA ASP A 67 21.20 -1.20 -27.00
C ASP A 67 20.67 -0.78 -25.64
N TRP A 68 19.66 0.08 -25.60
CA TRP A 68 19.08 0.55 -24.33
C TRP A 68 18.05 -0.42 -23.75
N HIS A 69 17.65 -1.44 -24.52
CA HIS A 69 16.63 -2.42 -24.14
C HIS A 69 16.88 -3.81 -24.72
N ARG A 70 16.26 -4.82 -24.11
CA ARG A 70 16.19 -6.20 -24.61
C ARG A 70 15.22 -6.36 -25.80
N ARG A 71 15.78 -6.51 -26.99
CA ARG A 71 15.04 -6.80 -28.24
C ARG A 71 14.28 -8.12 -28.22
N ASP A 72 14.80 -9.15 -27.55
CA ASP A 72 14.13 -10.45 -27.49
C ASP A 72 12.76 -10.37 -26.83
N ILE A 73 12.56 -9.41 -25.91
CA ILE A 73 11.29 -9.15 -25.24
C ILE A 73 10.40 -8.25 -26.10
N ASP A 74 10.95 -7.13 -26.57
CA ASP A 74 10.17 -6.07 -27.19
C ASP A 74 9.78 -6.39 -28.65
N ASP A 75 10.69 -6.96 -29.44
CA ASP A 75 10.41 -7.33 -30.85
C ASP A 75 9.43 -8.52 -30.92
N ALA A 76 9.36 -9.33 -29.87
CA ALA A 76 8.42 -10.43 -29.73
C ALA A 76 7.09 -10.01 -29.07
N GLU A 77 6.94 -8.74 -28.70
CA GLU A 77 5.77 -8.19 -28.00
C GLU A 77 5.38 -9.05 -26.78
N MET A 78 6.37 -9.49 -26.00
CA MET A 78 6.11 -10.38 -24.87
C MET A 78 5.27 -9.66 -23.80
N GLU A 79 4.29 -10.38 -23.27
CA GLU A 79 3.45 -9.92 -22.18
C GLU A 79 3.62 -10.79 -20.93
N TRP A 80 3.14 -10.26 -19.80
CA TRP A 80 3.06 -11.01 -18.55
C TRP A 80 2.32 -12.34 -18.77
N PRO A 81 2.83 -13.50 -18.28
CA PRO A 81 3.89 -13.64 -17.27
C PRO A 81 5.29 -13.92 -17.85
N PHE A 82 5.59 -13.52 -19.09
CA PHE A 82 6.93 -13.61 -19.70
C PHE A 82 7.54 -15.03 -19.70
N LYS A 83 6.73 -16.04 -20.05
CA LYS A 83 7.08 -17.48 -19.92
C LYS A 83 8.37 -17.91 -20.63
N SER A 84 8.79 -17.16 -21.66
CA SER A 84 9.99 -17.45 -22.45
C SER A 84 11.28 -16.91 -21.83
N ILE A 85 11.19 -16.04 -20.82
CA ILE A 85 12.35 -15.49 -20.11
C ILE A 85 12.88 -16.54 -19.13
N ARG A 86 14.20 -16.63 -19.01
CA ARG A 86 14.85 -17.57 -18.08
C ARG A 86 14.49 -17.21 -16.64
N LYS A 87 14.33 -18.22 -15.78
CA LYS A 87 13.94 -18.03 -14.37
C LYS A 87 14.88 -17.11 -13.58
N GLY A 88 16.19 -17.13 -13.87
CA GLY A 88 17.16 -16.23 -13.21
C GLY A 88 17.17 -14.80 -13.74
N GLU A 89 16.38 -14.50 -14.76
CA GLU A 89 16.25 -13.17 -15.36
C GLU A 89 14.88 -12.55 -15.11
N LEU A 90 13.97 -13.25 -14.42
CA LEU A 90 12.58 -12.85 -14.20
C LEU A 90 12.17 -13.10 -12.74
N ALA A 91 11.65 -12.06 -12.08
CA ALA A 91 11.02 -12.17 -10.76
C ALA A 91 9.61 -11.58 -10.82
N THR A 92 8.59 -12.38 -10.47
CA THR A 92 7.20 -11.90 -10.42
C THR A 92 6.82 -11.49 -9.01
N PHE A 93 6.14 -10.36 -8.88
CA PHE A 93 5.67 -9.86 -7.59
C PHE A 93 4.28 -10.45 -7.26
N PRO A 94 4.06 -10.98 -6.05
CA PRO A 94 2.85 -11.75 -5.72
C PRO A 94 1.59 -10.90 -5.49
N HIS A 95 1.72 -9.57 -5.39
CA HIS A 95 0.63 -8.67 -5.03
C HIS A 95 0.45 -7.53 -6.05
N ALA A 96 -0.65 -6.81 -5.94
CA ALA A 96 -0.80 -5.52 -6.60
C ALA A 96 -0.19 -4.41 -5.74
N VAL A 97 0.32 -3.35 -6.36
CA VAL A 97 0.84 -2.18 -5.65
C VAL A 97 -0.15 -1.03 -5.77
N LEU A 98 -0.76 -0.67 -4.64
CA LEU A 98 -1.62 0.51 -4.50
C LEU A 98 -0.77 1.72 -4.05
N GLU A 99 -0.81 2.80 -4.82
CA GLU A 99 -0.20 4.09 -4.45
C GLU A 99 -1.31 5.14 -4.33
N ILE A 100 -1.42 5.78 -3.17
CA ILE A 100 -2.34 6.88 -2.90
C ILE A 100 -1.50 8.14 -2.67
N LYS A 101 -1.71 9.16 -3.51
CA LYS A 101 -1.08 10.49 -3.35
C LYS A 101 -2.13 11.47 -2.90
N VAL A 102 -1.88 12.10 -1.75
CA VAL A 102 -2.74 13.14 -1.19
C VAL A 102 -1.97 14.45 -1.19
N LYS A 103 -2.58 15.51 -1.74
CA LYS A 103 -1.97 16.84 -1.79
C LYS A 103 -2.20 17.58 -0.48
N ASN A 104 -1.16 18.29 -0.02
CA ASN A 104 -1.14 19.06 1.23
C ASN A 104 -1.41 18.23 2.50
N ASP A 105 -1.15 16.92 2.46
CA ASP A 105 -1.30 16.01 3.61
C ASP A 105 -2.66 16.16 4.33
N LYS A 106 -3.72 16.34 3.55
CA LYS A 106 -5.08 16.47 4.09
C LYS A 106 -5.65 15.11 4.44
N ASP A 107 -6.25 14.99 5.62
CA ASP A 107 -6.92 13.75 6.02
C ASP A 107 -8.27 13.58 5.30
N TYR A 108 -8.52 12.36 4.83
CA TYR A 108 -9.77 11.95 4.21
C TYR A 108 -10.26 10.68 4.90
N GLU A 109 -11.42 10.76 5.54
CA GLU A 109 -12.00 9.65 6.31
C GLU A 109 -12.05 8.34 5.52
N TRP A 110 -12.48 8.38 4.25
CA TRP A 110 -12.55 7.18 3.41
C TRP A 110 -11.17 6.60 3.05
N ILE A 111 -10.11 7.42 3.03
CA ILE A 111 -8.73 6.94 2.84
C ILE A 111 -8.29 6.25 4.14
N ASP A 112 -8.57 6.85 5.29
CA ASP A 112 -8.26 6.24 6.58
C ASP A 112 -8.99 4.91 6.76
N ASP A 113 -10.28 4.84 6.41
CA ASP A 113 -11.06 3.61 6.42
C ASP A 113 -10.46 2.56 5.48
N LEU A 114 -10.05 2.95 4.27
CA LEU A 114 -9.38 2.05 3.32
C LEU A 114 -8.05 1.53 3.89
N MET A 115 -7.21 2.41 4.42
CA MET A 115 -5.90 2.07 4.97
C MET A 115 -5.96 1.20 6.22
N ASN A 116 -7.07 1.27 6.98
CA ASN A 116 -7.32 0.40 8.12
C ASN A 116 -8.14 -0.86 7.78
N SER A 117 -8.57 -1.04 6.52
CA SER A 117 -9.33 -2.21 6.07
C SER A 117 -8.47 -3.46 5.86
N HIS A 118 -9.13 -4.61 5.68
CA HIS A 118 -8.50 -5.88 5.32
C HIS A 118 -8.02 -5.96 3.85
N LEU A 119 -8.33 -4.95 3.03
CA LEU A 119 -8.07 -4.99 1.58
C LEU A 119 -6.63 -4.60 1.22
N VAL A 120 -5.96 -3.88 2.10
CA VAL A 120 -4.63 -3.33 1.86
C VAL A 120 -3.70 -3.63 3.02
N LYS A 121 -2.42 -3.78 2.72
CA LYS A 121 -1.36 -3.86 3.70
C LYS A 121 -0.40 -2.71 3.43
N GLU A 122 -0.20 -1.86 4.42
CA GLU A 122 0.73 -0.75 4.29
C GLU A 122 2.16 -1.28 4.10
N ALA A 123 2.87 -0.73 3.12
CA ALA A 123 4.27 -1.01 2.85
C ALA A 123 5.03 0.33 2.79
N PRO A 124 5.47 0.86 3.95
CA PRO A 124 6.09 2.18 4.01
C PRO A 124 7.32 2.25 3.10
N LYS A 125 7.42 3.32 2.29
CA LYS A 125 8.58 3.56 1.39
C LYS A 125 8.88 2.40 0.43
N PHE A 126 7.89 1.56 0.10
CA PHE A 126 8.06 0.51 -0.89
C PHE A 126 8.59 1.08 -2.20
N SER A 127 9.57 0.40 -2.80
CA SER A 127 10.17 0.78 -4.08
C SER A 127 10.28 -0.42 -5.00
N LYS A 128 9.67 -0.31 -6.18
CA LYS A 128 9.79 -1.31 -7.26
C LYS A 128 11.24 -1.53 -7.66
N PHE A 129 12.02 -0.45 -7.77
CA PHE A 129 13.44 -0.52 -8.09
C PHE A 129 14.21 -1.31 -7.02
N VAL A 130 14.07 -0.92 -5.74
CA VAL A 130 14.80 -1.58 -4.65
C VAL A 130 14.38 -3.04 -4.51
N HIS A 131 13.09 -3.35 -4.66
CA HIS A 131 12.61 -4.73 -4.63
C HIS A 131 13.15 -5.53 -5.81
N GLY A 132 13.06 -5.04 -7.04
CA GLY A 132 13.56 -5.78 -8.21
C GLY A 132 15.07 -6.00 -8.19
N VAL A 133 15.85 -5.03 -7.68
CA VAL A 133 17.29 -5.21 -7.45
C VAL A 133 17.54 -6.29 -6.39
N ALA A 134 16.85 -6.20 -5.25
CA ALA A 134 16.99 -7.18 -4.17
C ALA A 134 16.58 -8.60 -4.60
N SER A 135 15.62 -8.75 -5.52
CA SER A 135 15.11 -10.07 -5.95
C SER A 135 15.90 -10.71 -7.11
N LEU A 136 16.63 -9.94 -7.92
CA LEU A 136 17.32 -10.46 -9.11
C LEU A 136 18.85 -10.33 -9.04
N PHE A 137 19.35 -9.50 -8.14
CA PHE A 137 20.77 -9.18 -7.99
C PHE A 137 21.23 -9.38 -6.54
N GLU A 138 20.75 -10.45 -5.90
CA GLU A 138 21.04 -10.81 -4.50
C GLU A 138 22.56 -10.84 -4.22
N ASP A 139 23.34 -11.39 -5.15
CA ASP A 139 24.81 -11.48 -5.05
C ASP A 139 25.52 -10.12 -5.14
N ASN A 140 24.84 -9.08 -5.61
CA ASN A 140 25.41 -7.74 -5.80
C ASN A 140 24.97 -6.74 -4.71
N VAL A 141 24.11 -7.13 -3.78
CA VAL A 141 23.60 -6.25 -2.73
C VAL A 141 24.00 -6.70 -1.33
N ASN A 142 24.37 -5.73 -0.49
CA ASN A 142 24.73 -5.97 0.91
C ASN A 142 23.61 -5.65 1.90
N THR A 143 22.47 -5.16 1.42
CA THR A 143 21.35 -4.72 2.28
C THR A 143 20.03 -5.00 1.60
N PHE A 144 19.13 -5.61 2.35
CA PHE A 144 17.79 -5.98 1.89
C PHE A 144 16.74 -5.05 2.50
N PRO A 145 15.66 -4.74 1.75
CA PRO A 145 14.61 -3.89 2.29
C PRO A 145 13.75 -4.65 3.31
N PHE A 146 13.34 -3.94 4.35
CA PHE A 146 12.62 -4.54 5.49
C PHE A 146 11.27 -5.18 5.12
N TRP A 147 10.65 -4.78 4.01
CA TRP A 147 9.36 -5.34 3.58
C TRP A 147 9.47 -6.75 3.00
N LEU A 148 10.67 -7.26 2.69
CA LEU A 148 10.80 -8.62 2.16
C LEU A 148 10.24 -9.68 3.13
N SER A 149 10.50 -9.53 4.43
CA SER A 149 9.94 -10.46 5.42
C SER A 149 8.41 -10.41 5.47
N THR A 150 7.81 -9.25 5.22
CA THR A 150 6.34 -9.09 5.16
C THR A 150 5.73 -9.74 3.91
N LEU A 151 6.49 -9.92 2.83
CA LEU A 151 6.00 -10.60 1.62
C LEU A 151 5.85 -12.11 1.81
N GLU A 152 6.51 -12.69 2.81
CA GLU A 152 6.35 -14.10 3.18
C GLU A 152 5.06 -14.34 3.98
N GLU A 153 4.47 -13.29 4.55
CA GLU A 153 3.22 -13.36 5.29
C GLU A 153 2.01 -13.33 4.35
N ASP A 154 0.96 -14.10 4.68
CA ASP A 154 -0.33 -13.90 4.01
C ASP A 154 -0.93 -12.56 4.49
N ILE A 155 -0.91 -11.57 3.60
CA ILE A 155 -1.41 -10.23 3.91
C ILE A 155 -2.94 -10.16 3.98
N ARG A 156 -3.65 -11.21 3.57
CA ARG A 156 -5.12 -11.24 3.57
C ARG A 156 -5.65 -11.47 4.98
N GLN A 157 -6.72 -10.77 5.32
CA GLN A 157 -7.40 -10.93 6.60
C GLN A 157 -8.89 -11.18 6.36
N ASP A 158 -9.49 -11.99 7.23
CA ASP A 158 -10.93 -12.16 7.26
C ASP A 158 -11.63 -10.82 7.59
N PRO A 159 -12.70 -10.44 6.86
CA PRO A 159 -13.36 -9.14 7.06
C PRO A 159 -13.92 -8.92 8.47
N GLU A 160 -14.52 -9.94 9.09
CA GLU A 160 -15.09 -9.84 10.44
C GLU A 160 -13.96 -9.62 11.45
N THR A 161 -12.92 -10.46 11.35
CA THR A 161 -11.73 -10.38 12.21
C THR A 161 -11.02 -9.02 12.10
N ALA A 162 -10.92 -8.46 10.89
CA ALA A 162 -10.31 -7.17 10.66
C ALA A 162 -11.14 -6.03 11.25
N PHE A 163 -12.47 -6.08 11.09
CA PHE A 163 -13.38 -5.10 11.68
C PHE A 163 -13.30 -5.10 13.21
N GLU A 164 -13.30 -6.27 13.84
CA GLU A 164 -13.15 -6.38 15.30
C GLU A 164 -11.82 -5.79 15.80
N LYS A 165 -10.71 -6.07 15.09
CA LYS A 165 -9.39 -5.50 15.41
C LYS A 165 -9.37 -3.98 15.26
N GLU A 166 -10.01 -3.44 14.24
CA GLU A 166 -10.12 -2.00 14.02
C GLU A 166 -10.90 -1.32 15.16
N GLN A 167 -12.06 -1.88 15.54
CA GLN A 167 -12.86 -1.37 16.65
C GLN A 167 -12.08 -1.42 17.97
N ALA A 168 -11.39 -2.52 18.25
CA ALA A 168 -10.56 -2.66 19.44
C ALA A 168 -9.39 -1.64 19.46
N LYS A 169 -8.75 -1.39 18.30
CA LYS A 169 -7.70 -0.38 18.15
C LYS A 169 -8.24 1.03 18.40
N LYS A 170 -9.41 1.37 17.84
CA LYS A 170 -10.09 2.66 18.06
C LYS A 170 -10.48 2.85 19.52
N GLN A 171 -11.05 1.84 20.18
CA GLN A 171 -11.38 1.88 21.61
C GLN A 171 -10.14 2.12 22.47
N LYS A 172 -9.06 1.37 22.22
CA LYS A 172 -7.79 1.54 22.95
C LYS A 172 -7.20 2.94 22.78
N GLN A 173 -7.22 3.49 21.57
CA GLN A 173 -6.73 4.85 21.30
C GLN A 173 -7.54 5.91 22.07
N GLN A 174 -8.87 5.76 22.13
CA GLN A 174 -9.73 6.65 22.92
C GLN A 174 -9.45 6.56 24.42
N GLU A 175 -9.25 5.34 24.94
CA GLU A 175 -8.87 5.13 26.34
C GLU A 175 -7.51 5.78 26.68
N ASP A 176 -6.51 5.59 25.81
CA ASP A 176 -5.18 6.20 25.97
C ASP A 176 -5.25 7.74 25.92
N GLU A 177 -6.04 8.31 25.01
CA GLU A 177 -6.22 9.77 24.90
C GLU A 177 -6.92 10.34 26.14
N LEU A 178 -7.94 9.67 26.65
CA LEU A 178 -8.61 10.04 27.90
C LEU A 178 -7.66 9.97 29.10
N ALA A 179 -6.81 8.95 29.16
CA ALA A 179 -5.81 8.80 30.22
C ALA A 179 -4.77 9.93 30.21
N VAL A 180 -4.24 10.29 29.03
CA VAL A 180 -3.29 11.39 28.87
C VAL A 180 -3.95 12.75 29.15
N GLY A 181 -5.18 12.95 28.66
CA GLY A 181 -5.96 14.17 28.92
C GLY A 181 -6.26 14.38 30.41
N SER A 182 -6.52 13.30 31.15
CA SER A 182 -6.67 13.32 32.62
C SER A 182 -5.36 13.70 33.32
N LEU A 183 -4.21 13.24 32.82
CA LEU A 183 -2.89 13.56 33.36
C LEU A 183 -2.54 15.05 33.17
N MET A 184 -2.89 15.66 32.03
CA MET A 184 -2.65 17.08 31.77
C MET A 184 -3.57 18.01 32.57
N LYS A 185 -4.80 17.58 32.87
CA LYS A 185 -5.72 18.33 33.73
C LYS A 185 -5.33 18.30 35.22
N SER A 186 -4.45 17.37 35.63
CA SER A 186 -3.95 17.28 37.01
C SER A 186 -2.89 18.34 37.38
N LYS A 187 -2.36 19.11 36.41
CA LYS A 187 -1.39 20.19 36.65
C LYS A 187 -2.00 21.59 36.77
N SER A 188 -3.32 21.75 36.64
CA SER A 188 -3.98 23.03 36.95
C SER A 188 -4.98 22.88 38.10
N HIS A 189 -4.67 23.62 39.17
CA HIS A 189 -5.48 23.90 40.36
C HIS A 189 -5.73 22.76 41.37
N SER A 190 -4.84 22.76 42.36
CA SER A 190 -5.21 22.52 43.76
C SER A 190 -6.41 23.37 44.17
N SER A 191 -7.58 22.73 44.35
CA SER A 191 -8.41 22.82 45.55
C SER A 191 -9.67 21.98 45.36
N TYR A 192 -9.60 20.72 45.79
CA TYR A 192 -10.72 19.79 45.85
C TYR A 192 -11.70 20.22 46.95
N LYS A 193 -13.01 20.27 46.65
CA LYS A 193 -14.09 20.10 47.64
C LYS A 193 -14.90 18.86 47.22
N PRO A 194 -15.08 17.85 48.09
CA PRO A 194 -15.86 16.67 47.74
C PRO A 194 -17.35 16.93 48.00
N GLY A 195 -18.20 16.52 47.05
CA GLY A 195 -19.64 16.57 47.21
C GLY A 195 -20.35 15.48 46.43
N GLY A 196 -21.02 14.58 47.16
CA GLY A 196 -22.28 13.97 46.75
C GLY A 196 -22.23 12.72 45.87
N LEU A 197 -22.42 11.56 46.51
CA LEU A 197 -22.88 10.31 45.88
C LEU A 197 -24.27 10.48 45.25
N SER A 198 -24.51 9.81 44.11
CA SER A 198 -25.75 9.06 43.84
C SER A 198 -25.58 8.08 42.66
N PRO A 199 -26.08 6.83 42.77
CA PRO A 199 -26.07 5.85 41.70
C PRO A 199 -27.34 6.00 40.85
N VAL A 200 -27.19 6.04 39.52
CA VAL A 200 -28.34 5.99 38.61
C VAL A 200 -28.55 4.54 38.18
N GLY A 201 -29.69 3.99 38.61
CA GLY A 201 -30.12 2.63 38.35
C GLY A 201 -30.59 2.39 36.92
N SER A 202 -30.43 1.14 36.51
CA SER A 202 -31.02 0.54 35.32
C SER A 202 -32.55 0.52 35.41
N PRO A 203 -33.28 0.86 34.33
CA PRO A 203 -34.67 0.47 34.17
C PRO A 203 -34.73 -0.91 33.51
N THR A 204 -35.14 -1.92 34.26
CA THR A 204 -35.83 -3.09 33.71
C THR A 204 -37.29 -2.68 33.49
N ASP A 205 -37.76 -2.65 32.25
CA ASP A 205 -39.00 -3.39 31.96
C ASP A 205 -39.19 -3.72 30.48
N LYS A 206 -39.71 -4.93 30.34
CA LYS A 206 -40.16 -5.69 29.18
C LYS A 206 -40.88 -4.85 28.12
N THR A 207 -40.51 -5.02 26.85
CA THR A 207 -41.44 -5.35 25.74
C THR A 207 -40.71 -5.52 24.40
N GLY A 208 -40.99 -6.64 23.72
CA GLY A 208 -41.05 -6.73 22.26
C GLY A 208 -39.73 -6.76 21.47
N SER A 209 -39.26 -7.97 21.19
CA SER A 209 -38.26 -8.29 20.17
C SER A 209 -38.62 -7.73 18.79
N TYR A 210 -37.73 -6.92 18.22
CA TYR A 210 -37.81 -6.40 16.85
C TYR A 210 -37.55 -7.46 15.75
N LEU A 211 -37.33 -8.72 16.13
CA LEU A 211 -37.21 -9.85 15.22
C LEU A 211 -38.58 -10.43 14.78
N ASP A 212 -39.69 -9.92 15.30
CA ASP A 212 -41.04 -10.43 14.99
C ASP A 212 -41.84 -9.59 13.96
N ARG A 213 -41.17 -8.67 13.25
CA ARG A 213 -41.81 -7.83 12.20
C ARG A 213 -41.32 -8.06 10.77
N ARG A 214 -40.61 -9.17 10.52
CA ARG A 214 -40.14 -9.53 9.16
C ARG A 214 -40.81 -10.79 8.58
N ALA A 215 -41.66 -11.48 9.33
CA ALA A 215 -42.34 -12.70 8.88
C ALA A 215 -43.76 -12.51 8.32
N SER A 216 -44.30 -11.27 8.29
CA SER A 216 -45.69 -11.00 7.85
C SER A 216 -45.80 -10.07 6.64
N ARG A 217 -44.72 -9.86 5.88
CA ARG A 217 -44.73 -9.07 4.63
C ARG A 217 -44.28 -9.82 3.37
N GLN A 218 -44.18 -11.15 3.41
CA GLN A 218 -43.82 -11.97 2.24
C GLN A 218 -44.90 -12.96 1.76
N SER A 219 -46.14 -12.85 2.25
CA SER A 219 -47.28 -13.68 1.79
C SER A 219 -48.40 -12.89 1.12
N ALA A 220 -48.12 -11.70 0.59
CA ALA A 220 -49.08 -10.91 -0.18
C ALA A 220 -48.43 -10.39 -1.49
N MET A 221 -47.87 -11.30 -2.28
CA MET A 221 -47.54 -11.11 -3.70
C MET A 221 -47.29 -12.49 -4.32
N LYS A 222 -48.34 -13.31 -4.36
CA LYS A 222 -48.52 -14.44 -5.28
C LYS A 222 -49.96 -14.96 -5.11
N ALA A 223 -50.86 -14.30 -5.81
CA ALA A 223 -52.13 -14.81 -6.31
C ALA A 223 -52.42 -14.07 -7.61
#